data_AF-A0A3C0CVW4-F1
#
_entry.id   AF-A0A3C0CVW4-F1
#
_cell.length_a   1.000
_cell.length_b   1.000
_cell.length_c   1.000
_cell.angle_alpha   90.00
_cell.angle_beta   90.00
_cell.angle_gamma   90.00
#
_symmetry.space_group_name_H-M   'P 1'
#
loop_
_entity.id
_entity.type
_entity.pdbx_description
1 polymer ?
#
loop_
_entity_poly.entity_id
_entity_poly.type
_entity_poly.pdbx_seq_one_letter_code
_entity_poly.pdbx_strand_id
1 'polypeptide(L)'
;GRIEQVEGQVSAYITVTADAALAAADAADESFAKGDAPGLLTGIPVALKDNLCTKGVKTTCASKILKNFVPPYNATAIDKLANMHAVPIGKSNLDEFAMGSSTENSIFYPTKNPWNLSCVPGGSSGGA
;
A
#
# COMPACT_ATOMS: atom_id res chain seq x y z
N GLY A 1 8.00 13.68 -2.07
CA GLY A 1 8.83 12.54 -2.53
C GLY A 1 8.40 12.03 -3.90
N ARG A 2 8.90 10.86 -4.36
CA ARG A 2 8.60 10.34 -5.71
C ARG A 2 7.11 10.10 -5.97
N ILE A 3 6.36 9.62 -4.97
CA ILE A 3 4.91 9.37 -5.06
C ILE A 3 4.18 10.65 -5.49
N GLU A 4 4.38 11.77 -4.79
CA GLU A 4 3.75 13.07 -5.10
C GLU A 4 3.97 13.51 -6.56
N GLN A 5 5.12 13.19 -7.16
CA GLN A 5 5.47 13.62 -8.51
C GLN A 5 4.74 12.83 -9.61
N VAL A 6 4.36 11.57 -9.35
CA VAL A 6 3.84 10.66 -10.39
C VAL A 6 2.43 10.17 -10.13
N GLU A 7 1.97 10.22 -8.89
CA GLU A 7 0.71 9.58 -8.51
C GLU A 7 -0.50 10.21 -9.20
N GLY A 8 -0.45 11.53 -9.48
CA GLY A 8 -1.45 12.22 -10.28
C GLY A 8 -1.57 11.72 -11.74
N GLN A 9 -0.59 10.95 -12.23
CA GLN A 9 -0.62 10.35 -13.56
C GLN A 9 -1.03 8.87 -13.54
N VAL A 10 -0.55 8.09 -12.56
CA VAL A 10 -0.76 6.63 -12.54
C VAL A 10 -1.93 6.18 -11.66
N SER A 11 -2.25 6.91 -10.59
CA SER A 11 -3.33 6.61 -9.65
C SER A 11 -3.24 5.18 -9.09
N ALA A 12 -2.06 4.79 -8.59
CA ALA A 12 -1.73 3.48 -8.05
C ALA A 12 -2.10 3.31 -6.56
N TYR A 13 -2.21 4.37 -5.76
CA TYR A 13 -2.49 4.33 -4.32
C TYR A 13 -3.88 4.87 -4.00
N ILE A 14 -4.66 4.20 -3.15
CA ILE A 14 -5.90 4.73 -2.54
C ILE A 14 -5.59 5.59 -1.32
N THR A 15 -4.61 5.18 -0.51
CA THR A 15 -4.21 5.89 0.72
C THR A 15 -2.70 5.90 0.79
N VAL A 16 -2.09 7.08 0.89
CA VAL A 16 -0.67 7.23 1.20
C VAL A 16 -0.54 7.47 2.70
N THR A 17 0.33 6.72 3.37
CA THR A 17 0.51 6.78 4.84
C THR A 17 1.80 7.49 5.21
N ALA A 18 2.01 8.72 4.70
CA ALA A 18 3.29 9.43 4.78
C ALA A 18 3.84 9.55 6.22
N ASP A 19 3.02 10.03 7.16
CA ASP A 19 3.46 10.23 8.55
C ASP A 19 3.80 8.90 9.24
N ALA A 20 2.96 7.87 9.04
CA ALA A 20 3.21 6.54 9.59
C ALA A 20 4.43 5.86 8.94
N ALA A 21 4.68 6.12 7.66
CA ALA A 21 5.85 5.62 6.94
C ALA A 21 7.14 6.28 7.45
N LEU A 22 7.13 7.58 7.70
CA LEU A 22 8.27 8.28 8.30
C LEU A 22 8.57 7.75 9.71
N ALA A 23 7.54 7.59 10.56
CA ALA A 23 7.72 7.02 11.89
C ALA A 23 8.26 5.57 11.84
N ALA A 24 7.81 4.76 10.88
CA ALA A 24 8.32 3.41 10.68
C ALA A 24 9.77 3.41 10.15
N ALA A 25 10.16 4.38 9.32
CA ALA A 25 11.53 4.55 8.86
C ALA A 25 12.47 4.94 10.01
N ASP A 26 12.07 5.89 10.85
CA ASP A 26 12.84 6.27 12.04
C ASP A 26 13.07 5.06 12.97
N ALA A 27 12.02 4.25 13.19
CA ALA A 27 12.13 3.04 14.00
C ALA A 27 13.05 1.98 13.36
N ALA A 28 13.06 1.87 12.03
CA ALA A 28 13.97 0.97 11.31
C ALA A 28 15.43 1.43 11.42
N ASP A 29 15.69 2.72 11.29
CA ASP A 29 17.03 3.32 11.46
C ASP A 29 17.56 3.10 12.88
N GLU A 30 16.71 3.29 13.90
CA GLU A 30 17.07 3.00 15.29
C GLU A 30 17.41 1.53 15.51
N SER A 31 16.61 0.61 14.96
CA SER A 31 16.84 -0.84 15.07
C SER A 31 18.15 -1.23 14.39
N PHE A 32 18.42 -0.67 13.20
CA PHE A 32 19.64 -0.91 12.46
C PHE A 32 20.88 -0.42 13.24
N ALA A 33 20.81 0.79 13.81
CA ALA A 33 21.89 1.37 14.59
C ALA A 33 22.22 0.59 15.87
N LYS A 34 21.22 -0.04 16.50
CA LYS A 34 21.39 -0.89 17.69
C LYS A 34 22.07 -2.23 17.39
N GLY A 35 22.18 -2.62 16.11
CA GLY A 35 22.73 -3.91 15.71
C GLY A 35 21.78 -5.09 16.01
N ASP A 36 20.49 -4.81 16.22
CA ASP A 36 19.45 -5.81 16.39
C ASP A 36 19.21 -6.50 15.04
N ALA A 37 20.08 -7.47 14.71
CA ALA A 37 20.07 -8.35 13.53
C ALA A 37 19.03 -7.94 12.46
N PRO A 38 19.31 -6.90 11.64
CA PRO A 38 18.29 -6.25 10.84
C PRO A 38 17.65 -7.26 9.91
N GLY A 39 16.33 -7.38 9.99
CA GLY A 39 15.55 -8.22 9.09
C GLY A 39 15.85 -7.85 7.64
N LEU A 40 15.69 -8.81 6.72
CA LEU A 40 16.01 -8.64 5.30
C LEU A 40 15.37 -7.39 4.65
N LEU A 41 14.27 -6.89 5.23
CA LEU A 41 13.50 -5.75 4.72
C LEU A 41 13.60 -4.50 5.61
N THR A 42 14.59 -4.41 6.50
CA THR A 42 14.75 -3.26 7.39
C THR A 42 14.86 -1.96 6.58
N GLY A 43 13.95 -1.02 6.84
CA GLY A 43 13.90 0.28 6.17
C GLY A 43 13.35 0.25 4.73
N ILE A 44 13.01 -0.92 4.20
CA ILE A 44 12.55 -1.06 2.81
C ILE A 44 11.11 -0.55 2.68
N PRO A 45 10.82 0.42 1.79
CA PRO A 45 9.46 0.88 1.52
C PRO A 45 8.62 -0.22 0.85
N VAL A 46 7.38 -0.43 1.33
CA VAL A 46 6.46 -1.45 0.79
C VAL A 46 5.07 -0.87 0.57
N ALA A 47 4.54 -1.06 -0.64
CA ALA A 47 3.13 -0.79 -0.95
C ALA A 47 2.27 -2.01 -0.57
N LEU A 48 1.11 -1.79 0.05
CA LEU A 48 0.21 -2.86 0.49
C LEU A 48 -1.08 -2.81 -0.32
N LYS A 49 -1.48 -3.90 -0.98
CA LYS A 49 -2.79 -3.93 -1.65
C LYS A 49 -3.91 -3.62 -0.65
N ASP A 50 -4.87 -2.77 -1.03
CA ASP A 50 -5.87 -2.25 -0.10
C ASP A 50 -6.94 -3.27 0.37
N ASN A 51 -6.83 -4.54 -0.06
CA ASN A 51 -7.58 -5.65 0.51
C ASN A 51 -6.83 -6.40 1.63
N LEU A 52 -5.65 -5.92 2.05
CA LEU A 52 -4.95 -6.38 3.23
C LEU A 52 -5.35 -5.51 4.44
N CYS A 53 -5.85 -6.15 5.50
CA CYS A 53 -6.14 -5.43 6.76
C CYS A 53 -4.84 -4.90 7.37
N THR A 54 -4.85 -3.61 7.69
CA THR A 54 -3.74 -2.91 8.34
C THR A 54 -4.33 -2.13 9.51
N LYS A 55 -3.93 -2.49 10.73
CA LYS A 55 -4.48 -1.91 11.96
C LYS A 55 -4.28 -0.40 11.95
N GLY A 56 -5.37 0.34 12.16
CA GLY A 56 -5.33 1.82 12.21
C GLY A 56 -5.20 2.52 10.86
N VAL A 57 -5.11 1.80 9.73
CA VAL A 57 -5.09 2.36 8.38
C VAL A 57 -6.35 1.91 7.64
N LYS A 58 -6.98 2.80 6.86
CA LYS A 58 -8.18 2.42 6.09
C LYS A 58 -7.89 1.23 5.17
N THR A 59 -8.79 0.26 5.17
CA THR A 59 -8.76 -0.90 4.26
C THR A 59 -10.13 -0.95 3.60
N THR A 60 -10.20 -0.58 2.32
CA THR A 60 -11.48 -0.33 1.65
C THR A 60 -11.80 -1.40 0.60
N CYS A 61 -10.84 -2.24 0.24
CA CYS A 61 -10.98 -3.19 -0.88
C CYS A 61 -11.44 -2.50 -2.18
N ALA A 62 -11.07 -1.23 -2.39
CA ALA A 62 -11.61 -0.38 -3.45
C ALA A 62 -13.15 -0.35 -3.53
N SER A 63 -13.84 -0.57 -2.41
CA SER A 63 -15.30 -0.66 -2.32
C SER A 63 -15.90 0.48 -1.53
N LYS A 64 -17.06 0.96 -2.01
CA LYS A 64 -17.85 1.97 -1.29
C LYS A 64 -18.35 1.43 0.05
N ILE A 65 -18.59 0.11 0.15
CA ILE A 65 -19.08 -0.56 1.37
C ILE A 65 -18.07 -0.39 2.52
N LEU A 66 -16.78 -0.47 2.21
CA LEU A 66 -15.69 -0.41 3.19
C LEU A 66 -14.91 0.92 3.16
N LYS A 67 -15.42 1.96 2.48
CA LYS A 67 -14.72 3.24 2.27
C LYS A 67 -14.14 3.87 3.56
N ASN A 68 -14.81 3.66 4.69
CA ASN A 68 -14.40 4.19 6.00
C ASN A 68 -13.99 3.10 7.01
N PHE A 69 -13.82 1.86 6.56
CA PHE A 69 -13.43 0.76 7.43
C PHE A 69 -11.97 0.91 7.86
N VAL A 70 -11.75 0.95 9.17
CA VAL A 70 -10.42 0.92 9.79
C VAL A 70 -10.32 -0.39 10.58
N PRO A 71 -9.54 -1.38 10.11
CA PRO A 71 -9.42 -2.66 10.78
C PRO A 71 -8.83 -2.52 12.20
N PRO A 72 -9.31 -3.28 13.19
CA PRO A 72 -8.70 -3.33 14.52
C PRO A 72 -7.50 -4.30 14.60
N TYR A 73 -7.16 -4.97 13.49
CA TYR A 73 -6.12 -6.00 13.40
C TYR A 73 -5.33 -5.89 12.09
N ASN A 74 -4.15 -6.50 12.08
CA ASN A 74 -3.33 -6.68 10.88
C ASN A 74 -3.61 -8.03 10.23
N ALA A 75 -3.52 -8.10 8.91
CA ALA A 75 -3.33 -9.38 8.23
C ALA A 75 -1.94 -9.95 8.59
N THR A 76 -1.81 -11.28 8.65
CA THR A 76 -0.55 -11.95 9.04
C THR A 76 0.64 -11.54 8.19
N ALA A 77 0.45 -11.25 6.90
CA ALA A 77 1.53 -10.76 6.04
C ALA A 77 2.06 -9.38 6.49
N ILE A 78 1.19 -8.51 7.00
CA ILE A 78 1.56 -7.19 7.52
C ILE A 78 2.36 -7.33 8.81
N ASP A 79 1.95 -8.23 9.71
CA ASP A 79 2.73 -8.50 10.93
C ASP A 79 4.13 -9.04 10.60
N LYS A 80 4.24 -9.92 9.60
CA LYS A 80 5.55 -10.42 9.14
C LYS A 80 6.44 -9.32 8.57
N LEU A 81 5.88 -8.40 7.78
CA LEU A 81 6.61 -7.24 7.24
C LEU A 81 7.05 -6.30 8.37
N ALA A 82 6.17 -6.00 9.33
CA ALA A 82 6.48 -5.16 10.48
C ALA A 82 7.59 -5.77 11.36
N ASN A 83 7.56 -7.08 11.59
CA ASN A 83 8.62 -7.80 12.32
C ASN A 83 9.97 -7.79 11.61
N MET A 84 10.01 -7.51 10.30
CA MET A 84 11.23 -7.32 9.53
C MET A 84 11.61 -5.84 9.37
N HIS A 85 10.94 -4.94 10.10
CA HIS A 85 11.14 -3.49 10.03
C HIS A 85 10.97 -2.91 8.61
N ALA A 86 10.10 -3.52 7.80
CA ALA A 86 9.68 -2.93 6.54
C ALA A 86 8.85 -1.67 6.79
N VAL A 87 8.81 -0.76 5.81
CA VAL A 87 8.17 0.55 5.92
C VAL A 87 6.94 0.62 5.01
N PRO A 88 5.71 0.38 5.51
CA PRO A 88 4.50 0.52 4.70
C PRO A 88 4.27 1.97 4.29
N ILE A 89 4.26 2.25 2.99
CA ILE A 89 4.10 3.61 2.44
C ILE A 89 2.68 3.96 2.02
N GLY A 90 1.80 2.96 1.91
CA GLY A 90 0.40 3.19 1.59
C GLY A 90 -0.35 1.94 1.17
N LYS A 91 -1.62 2.16 0.81
CA LYS A 91 -2.57 1.17 0.34
C LYS A 91 -2.77 1.32 -1.16
N SER A 92 -2.37 0.32 -1.95
CA SER A 92 -2.49 0.34 -3.41
C SER A 92 -3.88 -0.02 -3.90
N ASN A 93 -4.25 0.55 -5.04
CA ASN A 93 -5.54 0.41 -5.68
C ASN A 93 -5.72 -0.99 -6.29
N LEU A 94 -6.98 -1.35 -6.49
CA LEU A 94 -7.41 -2.67 -6.95
C LEU A 94 -8.79 -2.59 -7.59
N ASP A 95 -9.19 -3.63 -8.34
CA ASP A 95 -10.61 -3.84 -8.63
C ASP A 95 -11.38 -4.07 -7.33
N GLU A 96 -12.62 -3.57 -7.26
CA GLU A 96 -13.50 -3.72 -6.09
C GLU A 96 -13.57 -5.18 -5.64
N PHE A 97 -13.29 -5.42 -4.35
CA PHE A 97 -13.22 -6.76 -3.75
C PHE A 97 -12.31 -7.77 -4.48
N ALA A 98 -11.30 -7.28 -5.18
CA ALA A 98 -10.40 -8.07 -6.01
C ALA A 98 -11.07 -8.77 -7.22
N MET A 99 -12.27 -8.33 -7.62
CA MET A 99 -13.05 -8.91 -8.71
C MET A 99 -12.88 -8.12 -10.01
N GLY A 100 -11.85 -8.48 -10.78
CA GLY A 100 -11.55 -7.86 -12.06
C GLY A 100 -10.12 -8.14 -12.49
N SER A 101 -9.80 -7.75 -13.71
CA SER A 101 -8.47 -7.95 -14.31
C SER A 101 -7.94 -6.69 -15.00
N SER A 102 -8.43 -5.51 -14.62
CA SER A 102 -8.02 -4.23 -15.22
C SER A 102 -7.90 -3.06 -14.24
N THR A 103 -8.38 -3.19 -13.00
CA THR A 103 -8.40 -2.14 -11.96
C THR A 103 -9.31 -0.96 -12.32
N GLU A 104 -10.14 -1.11 -13.35
CA GLU A 104 -11.12 -0.09 -13.78
C GLU A 104 -12.35 -0.06 -12.87
N ASN A 105 -12.65 -1.17 -12.17
CA ASN A 105 -13.81 -1.28 -11.28
C ASN A 105 -13.57 -0.70 -9.88
N SER A 106 -12.41 -0.07 -9.63
CA SER A 106 -12.18 0.64 -8.37
C SER A 106 -13.19 1.78 -8.20
N ILE A 107 -13.82 1.89 -7.03
CA ILE A 107 -14.73 3.02 -6.75
C ILE A 107 -14.02 4.37 -6.62
N PHE A 108 -12.69 4.37 -6.52
CA PHE A 108 -11.90 5.59 -6.38
C PHE A 108 -11.53 6.14 -7.74
N TYR A 109 -10.83 5.35 -8.55
CA TYR A 109 -10.36 5.72 -9.89
C TYR A 109 -9.74 4.50 -10.61
N PRO A 110 -9.73 4.50 -11.95
CA PRO A 110 -8.94 3.54 -12.71
C PRO A 110 -7.44 3.85 -12.58
N THR A 111 -6.65 2.87 -12.18
CA THR A 111 -5.18 2.94 -12.26
C THR A 111 -4.74 2.82 -13.73
N LYS A 112 -3.65 3.50 -14.10
CA LYS A 112 -3.10 3.49 -15.46
C LYS A 112 -1.77 2.75 -15.52
N ASN A 113 -1.50 2.13 -16.66
CA ASN A 113 -0.23 1.44 -16.90
C ASN A 113 0.92 2.47 -17.05
N PRO A 114 2.00 2.40 -16.25
CA PRO A 114 3.11 3.34 -16.35
C PRO A 114 3.89 3.23 -17.67
N TRP A 115 3.80 2.10 -18.40
CA TRP A 115 4.41 1.94 -19.72
C TRP A 115 3.60 2.61 -20.83
N ASN A 116 2.28 2.76 -20.64
CA ASN A 116 1.40 3.50 -21.54
C ASN A 116 0.15 3.95 -20.77
N LEU A 117 0.02 5.26 -20.54
CA LEU A 117 -1.07 5.84 -19.76
C LEU A 117 -2.46 5.71 -20.42
N SER A 118 -2.54 5.25 -21.67
CA SER A 118 -3.82 4.90 -22.31
C SER A 118 -4.25 3.44 -22.09
N CYS A 119 -3.43 2.62 -21.41
CA CYS A 119 -3.67 1.21 -21.18
C CYS A 119 -3.94 0.90 -19.70
N VAL A 120 -4.64 -0.20 -19.47
CA VAL A 120 -4.88 -0.76 -18.13
C VAL A 120 -3.59 -1.38 -17.57
N PRO A 121 -3.34 -1.32 -16.25
CA PRO A 121 -2.23 -2.00 -15.60
C PRO A 121 -2.48 -3.50 -15.38
N GLY A 122 -3.67 -3.99 -15.75
CA GLY A 122 -4.16 -5.31 -15.38
C GLY A 122 -4.91 -5.29 -14.04
N GLY A 123 -5.16 -6.45 -13.45
CA GLY A 123 -5.93 -6.54 -12.22
C GLY A 123 -6.00 -7.96 -11.64
N SER A 124 -6.57 -8.12 -10.45
CA SER A 124 -7.15 -7.03 -9.65
C SER A 124 -6.13 -6.22 -8.86
N SER A 125 -4.84 -6.50 -8.98
CA SER A 125 -3.76 -5.84 -8.23
C SER A 125 -3.07 -4.72 -9.04
N GLY A 126 -3.78 -4.00 -9.92
CA GLY A 126 -3.12 -3.09 -10.87
C GLY A 126 -2.42 -1.87 -10.26
N GLY A 127 -2.74 -1.50 -9.02
CA GLY A 127 -1.99 -0.48 -8.29
C GLY A 127 -0.70 -0.97 -7.63
N ALA A 128 -0.50 -2.29 -7.54
CA ALA A 128 0.67 -2.90 -6.90
C ALA A 128 1.81 -3.16 -7.89
#